data_AF-A0A645IR19-F1
#
_entry.id   AF-A0A645IR19-F1
#
_cell.length_a   1.000
_cell.length_b   1.000
_cell.length_c   1.000
_cell.angle_alpha   90.00
_cell.angle_beta   90.00
_cell.angle_gamma   90.00
#
_symmetry.space_group_name_H-M   'P 1'
#
loop_
_entity.id
_entity.type
_entity.pdbx_description
1 polymer ?
#
loop_
_entity_poly.entity_id
_entity_poly.type
_entity_poly.pdbx_seq_one_letter_code
_entity_poly.pdbx_strand_id
1 'polypeptide(L)'
;MLENKPEKIILGCTHYPYLLNVLTQFAPKDLFIDPSVTFANFIKEDLEKNNMLKKSSNVGTDEFFVSANPKHFMDAASIFYPVKTLPTLI
;
A
#
# COMPACT_ATOMS: atom_id res chain seq x y z
N MET A 1 -13.53 15.48 19.55
CA MET A 1 -14.15 15.90 18.27
C MET A 1 -13.11 16.62 17.44
N LEU A 2 -13.14 16.45 16.11
CA LEU A 2 -12.21 17.12 15.21
C LEU A 2 -12.52 18.63 15.17
N GLU A 3 -11.52 19.46 15.50
CA GLU A 3 -11.67 20.92 15.59
C GLU A 3 -12.06 21.57 14.25
N ASN A 4 -11.37 21.18 13.17
CA ASN A 4 -11.54 21.77 11.84
C ASN A 4 -12.65 21.13 10.99
N LYS A 5 -13.36 20.11 11.51
CA LYS A 5 -14.50 19.44 10.85
C LYS A 5 -14.28 19.16 9.34
N PRO A 6 -13.21 18.46 8.95
CA PRO A 6 -12.98 18.16 7.53
C PRO A 6 -14.10 17.29 6.97
N GLU A 7 -14.40 17.43 5.67
CA GLU A 7 -15.36 16.54 4.99
C GLU A 7 -14.76 15.16 4.70
N LYS A 8 -13.45 15.10 4.46
CA LYS A 8 -12.65 13.88 4.23
C LYS A 8 -11.22 14.08 4.71
N ILE A 9 -10.55 12.98 5.05
CA ILE A 9 -9.15 12.92 5.48
C ILE A 9 -8.41 11.92 4.60
N ILE A 10 -7.40 12.39 3.87
CA ILE A 10 -6.54 11.53 3.06
C ILE A 10 -5.50 10.86 3.96
N LEU A 11 -5.36 9.54 3.87
CA LEU A 11 -4.28 8.78 4.51
C LEU A 11 -2.98 8.96 3.70
N GLY A 12 -2.38 10.15 3.82
CA GLY A 12 -1.27 10.62 2.97
C GLY A 12 0.11 10.02 3.27
N CYS A 13 0.21 8.99 4.10
CA CYS A 13 1.43 8.23 4.32
C CYS A 13 1.14 6.75 4.10
N THR A 14 2.06 6.04 3.47
CA THR A 14 1.94 4.61 3.11
C THR A 14 1.59 3.70 4.30
N HIS A 15 1.87 4.12 5.54
CA HIS A 15 1.62 3.35 6.75
C HIS A 15 0.23 3.59 7.38
N TYR A 16 -0.45 4.68 7.05
CA TYR A 16 -1.70 5.08 7.72
C TYR A 16 -2.91 4.17 7.47
N PRO A 17 -3.07 3.52 6.29
CA PRO A 17 -4.15 2.55 6.09
C PRO A 17 -4.19 1.44 7.16
N TYR A 18 -3.03 1.02 7.68
CA TYR A 18 -2.93 -0.01 8.71
C TYR A 18 -3.32 0.46 10.11
N LEU A 19 -3.36 1.79 10.32
CA LEU A 19 -3.81 2.40 11.56
C LEU A 19 -5.33 2.66 11.55
N LEU A 20 -6.05 2.28 10.49
CA LEU A 20 -7.46 2.63 10.33
C LEU A 20 -8.31 2.19 11.53
N ASN A 21 -8.05 1.00 12.10
CA ASN A 21 -8.76 0.52 13.29
C ASN A 21 -8.56 1.42 14.52
N VAL A 22 -7.39 2.04 14.66
CA VAL A 22 -7.10 3.00 15.74
C VAL A 22 -7.74 4.34 15.43
N LEU A 23 -7.58 4.83 14.19
CA LEU A 23 -8.14 6.11 13.74
C LEU A 23 -9.67 6.13 13.83
N THR A 24 -10.33 4.98 13.60
CA THR A 24 -11.79 4.85 13.73
C THR A 24 -12.33 5.00 15.15
N GLN A 25 -11.46 5.02 16.16
CA GLN A 25 -11.85 5.35 17.54
C GLN A 25 -12.06 6.86 17.72
N PHE A 26 -11.51 7.69 16.84
CA PHE A 26 -11.53 9.16 16.94
C PHE A 26 -12.44 9.83 15.90
N ALA A 27 -12.66 9.19 14.76
CA ALA A 27 -13.54 9.68 13.70
C ALA A 27 -14.18 8.53 12.90
N PRO A 28 -15.33 8.76 12.25
CA PRO A 28 -15.99 7.75 11.41
C PRO A 28 -15.08 7.20 10.30
N LYS A 29 -15.19 5.89 10.01
CA LYS A 29 -14.34 5.21 9.02
C LYS A 29 -14.45 5.80 7.62
N ASP A 30 -15.65 6.21 7.23
CA ASP A 30 -15.97 6.80 5.93
C ASP A 30 -15.39 8.21 5.74
N LEU A 31 -14.89 8.83 6.81
CA LEU A 31 -14.15 10.08 6.73
C LEU A 31 -12.76 9.89 6.09
N PHE A 32 -12.17 8.70 6.24
CA PHE A 32 -10.82 8.41 5.77
C PHE A 32 -10.81 7.89 4.33
N ILE A 33 -9.82 8.35 3.55
CA ILE A 33 -9.56 7.93 2.17
C ILE A 33 -8.20 7.26 2.12
N ASP A 34 -8.16 5.97 1.77
CA ASP A 34 -6.93 5.28 1.38
C ASP A 34 -6.65 5.51 -0.12
N PRO A 35 -5.59 6.26 -0.47
CA PRO A 35 -5.27 6.55 -1.86
C PRO A 35 -4.72 5.33 -2.63
N SER A 36 -4.29 4.27 -1.95
CA SER A 36 -3.54 3.16 -2.54
C SER A 36 -4.34 2.40 -3.60
N VAL A 37 -5.63 2.17 -3.36
CA VAL A 37 -6.52 1.45 -4.29
C VAL A 37 -6.71 2.25 -5.58
N THR A 38 -7.02 3.54 -5.45
CA THR A 38 -7.18 4.42 -6.62
C THR A 38 -5.88 4.53 -7.40
N PHE A 39 -4.74 4.62 -6.71
CA PHE A 39 -3.44 4.68 -7.35
C PHE A 39 -3.09 3.40 -8.11
N ALA A 40 -3.40 2.22 -7.56
CA ALA A 40 -3.21 0.94 -8.25
C ALA A 40 -4.06 0.83 -9.53
N ASN A 41 -5.31 1.30 -9.49
CA ASN A 41 -6.18 1.34 -10.67
C ASN A 41 -5.63 2.30 -11.72
N PHE A 42 -5.11 3.47 -11.32
CA PHE A 42 -4.49 4.41 -12.24
C PHE A 42 -3.28 3.80 -12.96
N ILE A 43 -2.40 3.08 -12.23
CA ILE A 43 -1.27 2.36 -12.84
C ILE A 43 -1.76 1.32 -13.85
N LYS A 44 -2.81 0.56 -13.51
CA LYS A 44 -3.39 -0.43 -14.43
C LYS A 44 -3.89 0.22 -15.72
N GLU A 45 -4.68 1.29 -15.61
CA GLU A 45 -5.19 2.03 -16.76
C GLU A 45 -4.07 2.61 -17.64
N ASP A 46 -3.00 3.10 -17.01
CA ASP A 46 -1.85 3.63 -17.74
C ASP A 46 -1.13 2.53 -18.52
N LEU A 47 -0.90 1.37 -17.89
CA LEU A 47 -0.34 0.20 -18.56
C LEU A 47 -1.24 -0.32 -19.70
N GLU A 48 -2.57 -0.27 -19.54
CA GLU A 48 -3.53 -0.63 -20.60
C GLU A 48 -3.41 0.32 -21.80
N LYS A 49 -3.47 1.63 -21.56
CA LYS A 49 -3.36 2.67 -22.59
C LYS A 49 -2.07 2.56 -23.39
N ASN A 50 -0.99 2.17 -22.74
CA ASN A 50 0.33 2.00 -23.36
C ASN A 50 0.57 0.59 -23.94
N ASN A 51 -0.42 -0.31 -23.95
CA ASN A 51 -0.27 -1.71 -24.38
C ASN A 51 0.81 -2.50 -23.61
N MET A 52 1.07 -2.12 -22.36
CA MET A 52 2.08 -2.71 -21.47
C MET A 52 1.52 -3.73 -20.48
N LEU A 53 0.19 -3.90 -20.40
CA LEU A 53 -0.39 -4.96 -19.59
C LEU A 53 0.06 -6.34 -20.08
N LYS A 54 0.51 -7.15 -19.12
CA LYS A 54 0.81 -8.56 -19.34
C LYS A 54 -0.47 -9.27 -19.82
N LYS A 55 -0.38 -9.93 -20.98
CA LYS A 55 -1.51 -10.66 -21.60
C LYS A 55 -1.57 -12.14 -21.23
N SER A 56 -0.52 -12.70 -20.64
CA SER A 56 -0.49 -14.12 -20.25
C SER A 56 -1.14 -14.33 -18.88
N SER A 57 -1.76 -15.50 -18.71
CA SER A 57 -2.38 -15.93 -17.44
C SER A 57 -1.37 -16.47 -16.42
N ASN A 58 -0.09 -16.53 -16.77
CA ASN A 58 0.95 -16.97 -15.85
C ASN A 58 1.05 -15.98 -14.69
N VAL A 59 1.16 -16.50 -13.46
CA VAL A 59 1.38 -15.64 -12.28
C VAL A 59 2.74 -14.95 -12.40
N GLY A 60 2.83 -13.70 -11.96
CA GLY A 60 4.10 -12.96 -11.86
C GLY A 60 4.98 -13.46 -10.72
N THR A 61 6.22 -13.00 -10.67
CA THR A 61 7.12 -13.18 -9.53
C THR A 61 7.45 -11.82 -8.94
N ASP A 62 7.54 -11.75 -7.62
CA ASP A 62 7.92 -10.54 -6.90
C ASP A 62 9.36 -10.69 -6.41
N GLU A 63 10.18 -9.67 -6.62
CA GLU A 63 11.54 -9.57 -6.08
C GLU A 63 11.67 -8.29 -5.24
N PHE A 64 12.31 -8.40 -4.08
CA PHE A 64 12.46 -7.30 -3.13
C PHE A 64 13.94 -6.98 -2.93
N PHE A 65 14.25 -5.68 -2.94
CA PHE A 65 15.59 -5.14 -2.72
C PHE A 65 15.56 -4.16 -1.56
N VAL A 66 16.57 -4.20 -0.69
CA VAL A 66 16.65 -3.38 0.52
C VAL A 66 18.05 -2.83 0.70
N SER A 67 18.17 -1.65 1.30
CA SER A 67 19.47 -1.02 1.62
C SER A 67 19.97 -1.33 3.04
N ALA A 68 19.20 -2.11 3.79
CA ALA A 68 19.45 -2.44 5.18
C ALA A 68 19.07 -3.90 5.47
N ASN A 69 19.06 -4.30 6.74
CA ASN A 69 18.86 -5.69 7.16
C ASN A 69 17.61 -6.35 6.50
N PRO A 70 17.79 -7.33 5.59
CA PRO A 70 16.69 -7.98 4.88
C PRO A 70 15.71 -8.73 5.79
N LYS A 71 16.22 -9.34 6.86
CA LYS A 71 15.39 -10.08 7.81
C LYS A 71 14.48 -9.14 8.61
N HIS A 72 15.03 -8.02 9.09
CA HIS A 72 14.23 -7.01 9.78
C HIS A 72 13.17 -6.41 8.85
N PHE A 73 13.49 -6.21 7.57
CA PHE A 73 12.50 -5.78 6.59
C PHE A 73 11.37 -6.81 6.45
N MET A 74 11.67 -8.12 6.33
CA MET A 74 10.63 -9.15 6.25
C MET A 74 9.72 -9.14 7.48
N ASP A 75 10.31 -9.03 8.68
CA ASP A 75 9.56 -9.00 9.94
C ASP A 75 8.62 -7.78 9.98
N ALA A 76 9.12 -6.58 9.64
CA ALA A 76 8.33 -5.36 9.61
C ALA A 76 7.27 -5.35 8.50
N ALA A 77 7.62 -5.86 7.31
CA ALA A 77 6.74 -5.90 6.15
C ALA A 77 5.59 -6.90 6.33
N SER A 78 5.72 -7.89 7.22
CA SER A 78 4.69 -8.91 7.47
C SER A 78 3.32 -8.32 7.87
N ILE A 79 3.31 -7.09 8.40
CA ILE A 79 2.10 -6.34 8.73
C ILE A 79 1.32 -5.94 7.47
N PHE A 80 2.02 -5.77 6.34
CA PHE A 80 1.51 -5.21 5.08
C PHE A 80 1.41 -6.27 3.98
N TYR A 81 2.47 -7.07 3.83
CA TYR A 81 2.63 -8.05 2.76
C TYR A 81 3.52 -9.20 3.24
N PRO A 82 3.09 -10.47 3.11
CA PRO A 82 3.92 -11.61 3.48
C PRO A 82 5.02 -11.83 2.43
N VAL A 83 6.18 -11.22 2.66
CA VAL A 83 7.37 -11.39 1.81
C VAL A 83 7.84 -12.85 1.88
N LYS A 84 7.79 -13.56 0.76
CA LYS A 84 8.04 -15.02 0.71
C LYS A 84 9.52 -15.39 0.59
N THR A 85 10.32 -14.49 0.03
CA THR A 85 11.74 -14.70 -0.28
C THR A 85 12.57 -13.67 0.46
N LEU A 86 13.76 -14.04 0.93
CA LEU A 86 14.66 -13.09 1.59
C LEU A 86 15.03 -11.98 0.59
N PRO A 87 14.80 -10.69 0.92
CA PRO A 87 15.16 -9.59 0.03
C PRO A 87 16.67 -9.52 -0.23
N THR A 88 17.04 -9.04 -1.40
CA THR A 88 18.44 -8.80 -1.78
C THR A 88 18.94 -7.50 -1.14
N LEU A 89 20.05 -7.56 -0.42
CA LEU A 89 20.73 -6.36 0.09
C LEU A 89 21.50 -5.68 -1.06
N ILE A 90 21.22 -4.40 -1.30
CA ILE A 90 21.88 -3.56 -2.33
C ILE A 90 22.50 -2.29 -1.75
#